data_AF-E9GZJ6-F1
#
_entry.id   AF-E9GZJ6-F1
#
_cell.length_a   1.000
_cell.length_b   1.000
_cell.length_c   1.000
_cell.angle_alpha   90.00
_cell.angle_beta   90.00
_cell.angle_gamma   90.00
#
_symmetry.space_group_name_H-M   'P 1'
#
loop_
_entity.id
_entity.type
_entity.pdbx_description
1 polymer ?
#
loop_
_entity_poly.entity_id
_entity_poly.type
_entity_poly.pdbx_seq_one_letter_code
_entity_poly.pdbx_strand_id
1 'polypeptide(L)'
;MQGSALVRLFHAFTHECICDVNLAPAVNKMLSGCDDIIRQHKAACLRVTSMMLFRDLLWVGTSAGVILTIPTPHLTPTSSRLSSPPCVTGLSHGHTGHVRFLTCVEAIRDSHILRSSRLHHTHHGLSLKSKDSLAGVLSSTSNISSHGTRLLVISGGDGYEDFRHSGLSDTVGREDSTNHLLLWQV
;
A
#
# COMPACT_ATOMS: atom_id res chain seq x y z
N MET A 1 -25.12 2.44 7.61
CA MET A 1 -24.53 2.54 6.26
C MET A 1 -24.13 1.14 5.80
N GLN A 2 -25.02 0.40 5.14
CA GLN A 2 -24.69 -0.92 4.57
C GLN A 2 -23.91 -0.72 3.26
N GLY A 3 -22.65 -1.16 3.18
CA GLY A 3 -21.92 -1.30 1.90
C GLY A 3 -20.56 -0.59 1.76
N SER A 4 -20.07 0.15 2.75
CA SER A 4 -18.82 0.93 2.65
C SER A 4 -17.53 0.11 2.57
N ALA A 5 -17.58 -1.19 2.88
CA ALA A 5 -16.45 -2.12 2.87
C ALA A 5 -16.50 -3.14 1.71
N LEU A 6 -17.34 -2.90 0.70
CA LEU A 6 -17.45 -3.76 -0.48
C LEU A 6 -16.55 -3.22 -1.60
N VAL A 7 -15.74 -4.10 -2.18
CA VAL A 7 -15.01 -3.85 -3.44
C VAL A 7 -15.70 -4.62 -4.54
N ARG A 8 -16.04 -3.95 -5.65
CA ARG A 8 -16.75 -4.56 -6.77
C ARG A 8 -15.89 -4.52 -8.02
N LEU A 9 -15.80 -5.66 -8.69
CA LEU A 9 -15.07 -5.83 -9.94
C LEU A 9 -16.06 -5.81 -11.09
N PHE A 10 -15.86 -4.86 -12.00
CA PHE A 10 -16.69 -4.69 -13.19
C PHE A 10 -15.90 -4.99 -14.45
N HIS A 11 -16.58 -5.56 -15.44
CA HIS A 11 -16.04 -5.64 -16.78
C HIS A 11 -16.03 -4.23 -17.41
N ALA A 12 -14.87 -3.79 -17.91
CA ALA A 12 -14.67 -2.40 -18.33
C ALA A 12 -15.55 -1.96 -19.52
N PHE A 13 -15.95 -2.89 -20.40
CA PHE A 13 -16.72 -2.57 -21.61
C PHE A 13 -18.22 -2.86 -21.48
N THR A 14 -18.60 -3.89 -20.72
CA THR A 14 -20.02 -4.29 -20.57
C THR A 14 -20.64 -3.70 -19.31
N HIS A 15 -19.81 -3.19 -18.38
CA HIS A 15 -20.21 -2.70 -17.07
C HIS A 15 -20.96 -3.74 -16.22
N GLU A 16 -20.84 -5.02 -16.57
CA GLU A 16 -21.38 -6.11 -15.77
C GLU A 16 -20.52 -6.34 -14.53
N CYS A 17 -21.17 -6.59 -13.40
CA CYS A 17 -20.47 -6.97 -12.17
C CYS A 17 -20.01 -8.42 -12.29
N ILE A 18 -18.69 -8.62 -12.23
CA ILE A 18 -18.04 -9.94 -12.27
C ILE A 18 -18.01 -10.55 -10.87
N CYS A 19 -17.65 -9.77 -9.86
CA CYS A 19 -17.64 -10.20 -8.47
C CYS A 19 -17.68 -9.04 -7.48
N ASP A 20 -18.22 -9.33 -6.29
CA ASP A 20 -18.21 -8.44 -5.13
C ASP A 20 -17.41 -9.11 -4.00
N VAL A 21 -16.54 -8.34 -3.36
CA VAL A 21 -15.69 -8.79 -2.26
C VAL A 21 -16.00 -7.97 -1.01
N ASN A 22 -16.49 -8.66 0.03
CA ASN A 22 -16.72 -8.04 1.32
C ASN A 22 -15.47 -8.13 2.21
N LEU A 23 -14.92 -6.97 2.56
CA LEU A 23 -13.70 -6.87 3.35
C LEU A 23 -13.93 -6.95 4.86
N ALA A 24 -15.16 -6.71 5.33
CA ALA A 24 -15.48 -6.63 6.76
C ALA A 24 -15.09 -7.89 7.55
N PRO A 25 -15.30 -9.13 7.07
CA PRO A 25 -14.89 -10.33 7.80
C PRO A 25 -13.37 -10.40 8.03
N ALA A 26 -12.58 -10.05 7.00
CA ALA A 26 -11.12 -10.04 7.11
C ALA A 26 -10.64 -8.97 8.09
N VAL A 27 -11.20 -7.75 8.01
CA VAL A 27 -10.87 -6.66 8.94
C VAL A 27 -11.25 -7.01 10.38
N ASN A 28 -12.47 -7.52 10.61
CA ASN A 28 -12.92 -7.90 11.95
C ASN A 28 -12.05 -9.01 12.57
N LYS A 29 -11.52 -9.92 11.74
CA LYS A 29 -10.54 -10.92 12.19
C LYS A 29 -9.24 -10.26 12.66
N MET A 30 -8.72 -9.27 11.93
CA MET A 30 -7.52 -8.53 12.33
C MET A 30 -7.74 -7.71 13.62
N LEU A 31 -8.95 -7.20 13.82
CA LEU A 31 -9.31 -6.42 15.02
C LEU A 31 -9.74 -7.30 16.21
N SER A 32 -9.65 -8.63 16.11
CA SER A 32 -10.12 -9.54 17.16
C SER A 32 -9.37 -9.39 18.49
N GLY A 33 -8.12 -8.91 18.45
CA GLY A 33 -7.31 -8.62 19.64
C GLY A 33 -7.56 -7.26 20.28
N CYS A 34 -8.37 -6.39 19.67
CA CYS A 34 -8.69 -5.07 20.21
C CYS A 34 -9.80 -5.15 21.27
N ASP A 35 -9.80 -4.18 22.20
CA ASP A 35 -10.91 -3.96 23.12
C ASP A 35 -12.25 -3.85 22.37
N ASP A 36 -13.32 -4.38 22.97
CA ASP A 36 -14.64 -4.46 22.36
C ASP A 36 -15.18 -3.10 21.91
N ILE A 37 -14.93 -2.03 22.68
CA ILE A 37 -15.39 -0.67 22.37
C ILE A 37 -14.65 -0.17 21.13
N ILE A 38 -13.33 -0.33 21.10
CA ILE A 38 -12.49 0.09 19.97
C ILE A 38 -12.85 -0.70 18.71
N ARG A 39 -13.00 -2.02 18.84
CA ARG A 39 -13.36 -2.92 17.74
C ARG A 39 -14.71 -2.53 17.13
N GLN A 40 -15.72 -2.30 17.96
CA GLN A 40 -17.05 -1.89 17.51
C GLN A 40 -17.02 -0.54 16.80
N HIS A 41 -16.27 0.43 17.32
CA HIS A 41 -16.10 1.74 16.69
C HIS A 41 -15.43 1.62 15.31
N LYS A 42 -14.28 0.94 15.24
CA LYS A 42 -13.55 0.71 13.98
C LYS A 42 -14.40 -0.06 12.95
N ALA A 43 -15.19 -1.05 13.39
CA ALA A 43 -16.09 -1.81 12.52
C ALA A 43 -17.28 -0.98 12.01
N ALA A 44 -17.89 -0.15 12.86
CA ALA A 44 -19.01 0.71 12.49
C ALA A 44 -18.62 1.81 11.49
N CYS A 45 -17.39 2.30 11.59
CA CYS A 45 -16.82 3.33 10.70
C CYS A 45 -16.03 2.73 9.53
N LEU A 46 -16.10 1.42 9.32
CA LEU A 46 -15.30 0.72 8.32
C LEU A 46 -15.65 1.19 6.90
N ARG A 47 -14.64 1.66 6.16
CA ARG A 47 -14.72 1.97 4.73
C ARG A 47 -13.38 1.72 4.06
N VAL A 48 -13.40 1.50 2.75
CA VAL A 48 -12.20 1.55 1.92
C VAL A 48 -11.74 3.00 1.81
N THR A 49 -10.45 3.25 2.06
CA THR A 49 -9.85 4.60 2.02
C THR A 49 -8.80 4.75 0.92
N SER A 50 -8.16 3.66 0.53
CA SER A 50 -7.19 3.64 -0.57
C SER A 50 -7.15 2.27 -1.23
N MET A 51 -6.84 2.23 -2.53
CA MET A 51 -6.64 1.00 -3.28
C MET A 51 -5.50 1.19 -4.26
N MET A 52 -4.73 0.13 -4.51
CA MET A 52 -3.67 0.12 -5.52
C MET A 52 -3.54 -1.28 -6.09
N LEU A 53 -3.43 -1.39 -7.41
CA LEU A 53 -3.08 -2.64 -8.06
C LEU A 53 -1.58 -2.69 -8.31
N PHE A 54 -0.91 -3.75 -7.86
CA PHE A 54 0.52 -3.94 -8.05
C PHE A 54 0.88 -5.43 -8.09
N ARG A 55 1.57 -5.87 -9.15
CA ARG A 55 1.99 -7.28 -9.39
C ARG A 55 0.87 -8.30 -9.12
N ASP A 56 -0.25 -8.18 -9.84
CA ASP A 56 -1.40 -9.09 -9.74
C ASP A 56 -2.02 -9.19 -8.34
N LEU A 57 -1.78 -8.16 -7.51
CA LEU A 57 -2.30 -8.05 -6.16
C LEU A 57 -3.01 -6.70 -6.00
N LEU A 58 -4.29 -6.74 -5.64
CA LEU A 58 -5.02 -5.55 -5.21
C LEU A 58 -4.73 -5.32 -3.73
N TRP A 59 -4.04 -4.22 -3.45
CA TRP A 59 -3.82 -3.70 -2.11
C TRP A 59 -4.97 -2.78 -1.74
N VAL A 60 -5.51 -2.95 -0.54
CA VAL A 60 -6.63 -2.16 -0.03
C VAL A 60 -6.30 -1.62 1.36
N GLY A 61 -6.36 -0.31 1.50
CA GLY A 61 -6.29 0.38 2.78
C GLY A 61 -7.68 0.69 3.31
N THR A 62 -7.87 0.57 4.63
CA THR A 62 -9.17 0.77 5.29
C THR A 62 -9.13 1.91 6.30
N SER A 63 -10.30 2.39 6.71
CA SER A 63 -10.44 3.37 7.80
C SER A 63 -10.03 2.83 9.17
N ALA A 64 -10.00 1.51 9.35
CA ALA A 64 -9.54 0.87 10.59
C ALA A 64 -8.01 0.71 10.66
N GLY A 65 -7.30 1.09 9.58
CA GLY A 65 -5.85 1.00 9.46
C GLY A 65 -5.31 -0.36 9.04
N VAL A 66 -6.19 -1.34 8.93
CA VAL A 66 -5.89 -2.65 8.35
C VAL A 66 -5.61 -2.49 6.85
N ILE A 67 -4.49 -3.05 6.41
CA ILE A 67 -4.13 -3.20 5.00
C ILE A 67 -4.44 -4.64 4.58
N LEU A 68 -5.11 -4.79 3.45
CA LEU A 68 -5.51 -6.07 2.89
C LEU A 68 -4.88 -6.26 1.51
N THR A 69 -4.67 -7.51 1.14
CA THR A 69 -4.24 -7.92 -0.21
C THR A 69 -5.19 -8.95 -0.78
N ILE A 70 -5.54 -8.79 -2.06
CA ILE A 70 -6.46 -9.66 -2.79
C ILE A 70 -5.78 -10.03 -4.11
N PRO A 71 -5.50 -11.32 -4.39
CA PRO A 71 -5.00 -11.74 -5.70
C PRO A 71 -5.99 -11.36 -6.80
N THR A 72 -5.49 -10.80 -7.89
CA THR A 72 -6.33 -10.51 -9.05
C THR A 72 -6.77 -11.82 -9.69
N PRO A 73 -8.07 -12.00 -9.97
CA PRO A 73 -8.53 -13.16 -10.70
C PRO A 73 -7.97 -13.14 -12.14
N HIS A 74 -7.63 -14.31 -12.66
CA HIS A 74 -7.32 -14.47 -14.08
C HIS A 74 -8.62 -14.39 -14.88
N LEU A 75 -8.87 -13.22 -15.49
CA LEU A 75 -10.07 -12.97 -16.30
C LEU A 75 -9.77 -13.10 -17.79
N THR A 76 -10.71 -13.66 -18.53
CA THR A 76 -10.76 -13.59 -19.99
C THR A 76 -11.73 -12.48 -20.43
N PRO A 77 -11.65 -11.97 -21.67
CA PRO A 77 -12.60 -10.97 -22.19
C PRO A 77 -14.07 -11.42 -22.18
N THR A 78 -14.32 -12.72 -22.06
CA THR A 78 -15.67 -13.31 -21.99
C THR A 78 -16.11 -13.64 -20.56
N SER A 79 -15.30 -13.30 -19.55
CA SER A 79 -15.61 -13.58 -18.15
C SER A 79 -16.75 -12.69 -17.64
N SER A 80 -17.91 -13.29 -17.43
CA SER A 80 -19.09 -12.61 -16.89
C SER A 80 -19.24 -12.76 -15.37
N ARG A 81 -18.69 -13.84 -14.78
CA ARG A 81 -18.67 -14.09 -13.33
C ARG A 81 -17.44 -14.89 -12.92
N LEU A 82 -16.98 -14.68 -11.69
CA LEU A 82 -15.93 -15.50 -11.09
C LEU A 82 -16.55 -16.77 -10.47
N SER A 83 -15.84 -17.90 -10.57
CA SER A 83 -16.31 -19.19 -10.03
C SER A 83 -16.28 -19.26 -8.50
N SER A 84 -15.36 -18.53 -7.87
CA SER A 84 -15.24 -18.41 -6.42
C SER A 84 -14.73 -17.02 -6.04
N PRO A 85 -15.15 -16.46 -4.88
CA PRO A 85 -14.63 -15.16 -4.45
C PRO A 85 -13.12 -15.25 -4.18
N PRO A 86 -12.34 -14.21 -4.53
CA PRO A 86 -10.90 -14.20 -4.28
C PRO A 86 -10.62 -14.16 -2.77
N CYS A 87 -9.49 -14.74 -2.37
CA CYS A 87 -9.06 -14.73 -0.98
C CYS A 87 -8.66 -13.31 -0.54
N VAL A 88 -9.20 -12.84 0.58
CA VAL A 88 -8.82 -11.57 1.21
C VAL A 88 -7.88 -11.86 2.37
N THR A 89 -6.63 -11.37 2.27
CA THR A 89 -5.63 -11.54 3.30
C THR A 89 -5.35 -10.21 3.99
N GLY A 90 -5.42 -10.15 5.32
CA GLY A 90 -5.00 -8.99 6.10
C GLY A 90 -3.54 -9.07 6.50
N LEU A 91 -2.83 -7.95 6.39
CA LEU A 91 -1.43 -7.85 6.81
C LEU A 91 -1.36 -7.65 8.32
N SER A 92 -0.35 -8.26 8.96
CA SER A 92 -0.14 -8.17 10.40
C SER A 92 0.19 -6.76 10.90
N HIS A 93 0.74 -5.92 10.03
CA HIS A 93 1.09 -4.55 10.34
C HIS A 93 0.21 -3.59 9.54
N GLY A 94 -0.15 -2.49 10.17
CA GLY A 94 -0.88 -1.42 9.52
C GLY A 94 -0.83 -0.16 10.36
N HIS A 95 -1.91 0.60 10.25
CA HIS A 95 -2.05 1.91 10.86
C HIS A 95 -3.02 1.83 12.04
N THR A 96 -2.88 2.73 13.03
CA THR A 96 -3.84 2.82 14.14
C THR A 96 -5.17 3.44 13.67
N GLY A 97 -5.09 4.33 12.68
CA GLY A 97 -6.23 4.99 12.02
C GLY A 97 -6.24 4.80 10.50
N HIS A 98 -6.66 5.80 9.74
CA HIS A 98 -6.93 5.60 8.31
C HIS A 98 -5.66 5.34 7.49
N VAL A 99 -5.74 4.38 6.56
CA VAL A 99 -4.74 4.29 5.48
C VAL A 99 -5.05 5.37 4.44
N ARG A 100 -4.26 6.43 4.41
CA ARG A 100 -4.46 7.63 3.57
C ARG A 100 -4.08 7.39 2.12
N PHE A 101 -2.99 6.66 1.89
CA PHE A 101 -2.55 6.32 0.54
C PHE A 101 -1.80 4.99 0.49
N LEU A 102 -1.79 4.41 -0.70
CA LEU A 102 -0.95 3.29 -1.10
C LEU A 102 -0.23 3.71 -2.37
N THR A 103 1.08 3.44 -2.44
CA THR A 103 1.89 3.71 -3.63
C THR A 103 2.95 2.63 -3.79
N CYS A 104 3.56 2.55 -4.97
CA CYS A 104 4.68 1.67 -5.23
C CYS A 104 5.84 2.48 -5.80
N VAL A 105 7.06 2.14 -5.36
CA VAL A 105 8.29 2.81 -5.80
C VAL A 105 9.33 1.76 -6.16
N GLU A 106 10.19 2.11 -7.11
CA GLU A 106 11.38 1.35 -7.41
C GLU A 106 12.52 1.81 -6.49
N ALA A 107 12.99 0.91 -5.62
CA ALA A 107 14.13 1.16 -4.77
C ALA A 107 15.42 0.92 -5.56
N ILE A 108 16.17 1.99 -5.77
CA ILE A 108 17.50 1.99 -6.39
C ILE A 108 18.48 1.45 -5.35
N ARG A 109 19.27 0.42 -5.72
CA ARG A 109 20.36 -0.05 -4.85
C ARG A 109 21.50 0.97 -4.82
N ASP A 110 22.11 1.12 -3.64
CA ASP A 110 23.22 2.04 -3.32
C ASP A 110 24.45 1.97 -4.24
N SER A 111 24.54 0.95 -5.11
CA SER A 111 25.66 0.81 -6.05
C SER A 111 25.74 1.93 -7.11
N HIS A 112 24.66 2.70 -7.33
CA HIS A 112 24.67 3.84 -8.25
C HIS A 112 24.88 5.21 -7.58
N ILE A 113 24.46 5.39 -6.32
CA ILE A 113 24.64 6.68 -5.61
C ILE A 113 26.11 6.88 -5.20
N LEU A 114 26.81 5.79 -4.83
CA LEU A 114 28.23 5.85 -4.47
C LEU A 114 29.19 6.03 -5.64
N ARG A 115 28.71 5.99 -6.89
CA ARG A 115 29.53 6.30 -8.08
C ARG A 115 29.48 7.78 -8.45
N SER A 116 28.46 8.52 -8.00
CA SER A 116 28.38 9.98 -8.20
C SER A 116 29.12 10.75 -7.11
N SER A 117 29.17 10.24 -5.88
CA SER A 117 29.84 10.91 -4.75
C SER A 117 31.37 10.78 -4.74
N ARG A 118 31.98 9.93 -5.59
CA ARG A 118 33.45 9.81 -5.68
C ARG A 118 34.12 10.82 -6.63
N LEU A 119 33.35 11.67 -7.32
CA LEU A 119 33.90 12.62 -8.30
C LEU A 119 33.95 14.08 -7.82
N HIS A 120 33.48 14.40 -6.61
CA HIS A 120 33.47 15.78 -6.11
C HIS A 120 33.94 15.88 -4.66
N HIS A 121 35.25 15.68 -4.46
CA HIS A 121 35.96 16.26 -3.31
C HIS A 121 37.09 17.16 -3.80
N THR A 122 36.72 18.25 -4.47
CA THR A 122 37.55 19.44 -4.62
C THR A 122 36.68 20.65 -4.30
N HIS A 123 36.60 20.99 -3.02
CA HIS A 123 36.08 22.28 -2.59
C HIS A 123 37.14 23.36 -2.87
N HIS A 124 36.89 24.23 -3.84
CA HIS A 124 36.78 25.69 -3.60
C HIS A 124 36.50 26.45 -4.90
N GLY A 125 35.39 27.19 -4.93
CA GLY A 125 35.26 28.36 -5.82
C GLY A 125 33.98 28.43 -6.65
N LEU A 126 32.99 29.17 -6.11
CA LEU A 126 32.14 30.17 -6.78
C LEU A 126 31.19 29.74 -7.93
N SER A 127 29.99 30.35 -7.88
CA SER A 127 29.15 30.79 -9.01
C SER A 127 28.00 29.89 -9.50
N LEU A 128 26.79 30.31 -9.12
CA LEU A 128 25.58 30.58 -9.93
C LEU A 128 25.36 29.83 -11.27
N LYS A 129 24.11 29.30 -11.36
CA LYS A 129 23.28 28.98 -12.56
C LYS A 129 23.62 27.69 -13.32
N SER A 130 22.67 26.77 -13.38
CA SER A 130 21.83 26.59 -14.59
C SER A 130 20.76 25.51 -14.36
N LYS A 131 19.55 25.78 -14.89
CA LYS A 131 18.59 24.76 -15.32
C LYS A 131 19.27 23.85 -16.37
N ASP A 132 18.78 22.63 -16.55
CA ASP A 132 19.14 21.67 -17.61
C ASP A 132 20.07 20.51 -17.22
N SER A 133 19.70 19.70 -16.21
CA SER A 133 20.35 18.38 -16.03
C SER A 133 19.43 17.21 -15.66
N LEU A 134 18.11 17.40 -15.53
CA LEU A 134 17.22 16.25 -15.30
C LEU A 134 16.95 15.40 -16.55
N ALA A 135 17.21 15.93 -17.75
CA ALA A 135 16.96 15.19 -19.00
C ALA A 135 18.02 14.11 -19.30
N GLY A 136 19.24 14.24 -18.75
CA GLY A 136 20.36 13.32 -19.03
C GLY A 136 20.33 12.00 -18.22
N VAL A 137 19.57 11.96 -17.11
CA VAL A 137 19.43 10.75 -16.29
C VAL A 137 18.44 9.76 -16.90
N LEU A 138 17.46 10.25 -17.68
CA LEU A 138 16.41 9.41 -18.26
C LEU A 138 16.81 8.76 -19.60
N SER A 139 17.84 9.27 -20.29
CA SER A 139 18.21 8.84 -21.64
C SER A 139 19.17 7.64 -21.72
N SER A 140 19.63 7.10 -20.59
CA SER A 140 20.56 5.96 -20.54
C SER A 140 19.92 4.63 -20.10
N THR A 141 18.59 4.56 -20.05
CA THR A 141 17.84 3.39 -19.54
C THR A 141 17.55 2.29 -20.56
N SER A 142 18.06 2.37 -21.79
CA SER A 142 17.71 1.40 -22.84
C SER A 142 18.40 0.02 -22.72
N ASN A 143 19.26 -0.24 -21.72
CA ASN A 143 20.00 -1.50 -21.62
C ASN A 143 20.40 -1.95 -20.19
N ILE A 144 19.54 -1.76 -19.17
CA ILE A 144 19.82 -2.31 -17.83
C ILE A 144 19.03 -3.62 -17.63
N SER A 145 19.76 -4.72 -17.76
CA SER A 145 19.41 -6.06 -17.31
C SER A 145 18.74 -6.06 -15.92
N SER A 146 17.63 -6.79 -15.83
CA SER A 146 16.65 -6.96 -14.74
C SER A 146 17.18 -7.55 -13.41
N HIS A 147 18.43 -7.33 -13.02
CA HIS A 147 19.05 -8.00 -11.86
C HIS A 147 19.22 -7.16 -10.59
N GLY A 148 18.68 -5.93 -10.53
CA GLY A 148 19.02 -4.99 -9.44
C GLY A 148 17.87 -4.35 -8.68
N THR A 149 16.68 -4.18 -9.27
CA THR A 149 15.71 -3.24 -8.70
C THR A 149 14.76 -3.93 -7.73
N ARG A 150 14.67 -3.41 -6.50
CA ARG A 150 13.72 -3.89 -5.49
C ARG A 150 12.48 -3.02 -5.60
N LEU A 151 11.32 -3.61 -5.84
CA LEU A 151 10.09 -2.84 -5.79
C LEU A 151 9.56 -2.83 -4.36
N LEU A 152 9.09 -1.66 -3.93
CA LEU A 152 8.51 -1.45 -2.61
C LEU A 152 7.08 -0.96 -2.76
N VAL A 153 6.19 -1.49 -1.94
CA VAL A 153 4.89 -0.88 -1.68
C VAL A 153 5.01 -0.03 -0.42
N ILE A 154 4.44 1.17 -0.46
CA ILE A 154 4.42 2.11 0.66
C ILE A 154 2.97 2.40 1.02
N SER A 155 2.63 2.23 2.29
CA SER A 155 1.38 2.74 2.86
C SER A 155 1.66 3.95 3.73
N GLY A 156 0.82 4.97 3.63
CA GLY A 156 0.82 6.11 4.54
C GLY A 156 -0.49 6.22 5.30
N GLY A 157 -0.44 6.47 6.60
CA GLY A 157 -1.63 6.50 7.45
C GLY A 157 -1.35 7.00 8.86
N ASP A 158 -2.36 6.94 9.71
CA ASP A 158 -2.28 7.40 11.11
C ASP A 158 -1.65 6.30 11.97
N GLY A 159 -0.56 6.60 12.69
CA GLY A 159 0.08 5.66 13.60
C GLY A 159 0.64 4.38 12.96
N TYR A 160 1.20 3.53 13.81
CA TYR A 160 1.60 2.16 13.50
C TYR A 160 0.89 1.19 14.44
N GLU A 161 0.35 0.11 13.88
CA GLU A 161 -0.33 -0.95 14.63
C GLU A 161 0.19 -2.33 14.20
N ASP A 162 0.42 -3.22 15.18
CA ASP A 162 0.70 -4.64 14.96
C ASP A 162 -0.48 -5.48 15.46
N PHE A 163 -1.31 -5.95 14.52
CA PHE A 163 -2.54 -6.68 14.78
C PHE A 163 -2.33 -8.10 15.33
N ARG A 164 -1.07 -8.56 15.47
CA ARG A 164 -0.77 -9.87 16.10
C ARG A 164 -0.80 -9.80 17.62
N HIS A 165 -0.52 -8.64 18.19
CA HIS A 165 -0.38 -8.48 19.63
C HIS A 165 -1.73 -8.04 20.22
N SER A 166 -2.48 -9.01 20.76
CA SER A 166 -3.63 -8.71 21.60
C SER A 166 -3.14 -8.38 23.01
N GLY A 167 -3.17 -7.11 23.39
CA GLY A 167 -2.92 -6.78 24.78
C GLY A 167 -2.75 -5.30 24.97
N LEU A 168 -3.62 -4.75 25.82
CA LEU A 168 -3.49 -3.55 26.67
C LEU A 168 -2.14 -2.84 26.55
N SER A 169 -1.85 -2.29 25.38
CA SER A 169 -0.66 -1.48 25.22
C SER A 169 -1.06 -0.11 25.72
N ASP A 170 -0.37 0.41 26.73
CA ASP A 170 -0.48 1.81 27.18
C ASP A 170 -0.14 2.83 26.06
N THR A 171 0.05 2.36 24.82
CA THR A 171 0.30 3.13 23.61
C THR A 171 -0.96 3.34 22.76
N VAL A 172 -2.12 2.77 23.13
CA VAL A 172 -3.40 3.05 22.43
C VAL A 172 -3.67 4.55 22.43
N GLY A 173 -3.85 5.15 21.25
CA GLY A 173 -4.08 6.58 21.10
C GLY A 173 -2.81 7.45 21.10
N ARG A 174 -1.64 6.91 21.45
CA ARG A 174 -0.40 7.69 21.58
C ARG A 174 0.16 8.12 20.23
N GLU A 175 0.07 7.24 19.23
CA GLU A 175 0.60 7.46 17.86
C GLU A 175 -0.50 7.87 16.86
N ASP A 176 -1.74 8.10 17.31
CA ASP A 176 -2.86 8.39 16.40
C ASP A 176 -2.77 9.80 15.77
N SER A 177 -1.92 10.67 16.32
CA SER A 177 -1.67 12.02 15.82
C SER A 177 -0.49 12.12 14.85
N THR A 178 0.30 11.06 14.71
CA THR A 178 1.53 11.03 13.91
C THR A 178 1.30 10.27 12.60
N ASN A 179 1.71 10.86 11.48
CA ASN A 179 1.65 10.18 10.20
C ASN A 179 2.82 9.19 10.08
N HIS A 180 2.50 7.95 9.73
CA HIS A 180 3.47 6.87 9.56
C HIS A 180 3.53 6.40 8.11
N LEU A 181 4.72 5.95 7.69
CA LEU A 181 4.95 5.24 6.44
C LEU A 181 5.38 3.81 6.75
N LEU A 182 4.72 2.83 6.14
CA LEU A 182 5.14 1.42 6.19
C LEU A 182 5.63 0.99 4.81
N LEU A 183 6.76 0.31 4.78
CA LEU A 183 7.43 -0.11 3.56
C LEU A 183 7.41 -1.64 3.48
N TRP A 184 6.87 -2.15 2.38
CA TRP A 184 6.70 -3.57 2.10
C TRP A 184 7.57 -3.95 0.92
N GLN A 185 8.47 -4.91 1.10
CA GLN A 185 9.22 -5.48 -0.02
C GLN A 185 8.36 -6.52 -0.74
N VAL A 186 8.18 -6.35 -2.05
CA VAL A 186 7.28 -7.18 -2.88
C VAL A 186 8.03 -7.81 -4.05
#